data_AF-E1T8T5-F1
#
_entry.id   AF-E1T8T5-F1
#
_cell.length_a   1.000
_cell.length_b   1.000
_cell.length_c   1.000
_cell.angle_alpha   90.00
_cell.angle_beta   90.00
_cell.angle_gamma   90.00
#
_symmetry.space_group_name_H-M   'P 1'
#
loop_
_entity.id
_entity.type
_entity.pdbx_description
1 polymer ?
#
loop_
_entity_poly.entity_id
_entity_poly.type
_entity_poly.pdbx_seq_one_letter_code
_entity_poly.pdbx_strand_id
1 'polypeptide(L)'
;MAGAAALLAGCVASPSLTGTMGAPSFVSLQQMCSAQTVDYGNDAQGVYATLFDAYVANRRGRLSKDEYCAFQTAIAERYTSQGTSGEPQVRNQWVAFFTEQRARAISWRAAVDPTLRSG
;
A
#
# COMPACT_ATOMS: atom_id res chain seq x y z
N MET A 1 -11.45 2.67 46.21
CA MET A 1 -11.89 1.84 45.07
C MET A 1 -11.18 2.35 43.83
N ALA A 2 -10.21 1.58 43.32
CA ALA A 2 -9.47 1.92 42.11
C ALA A 2 -10.33 1.56 40.89
N GLY A 3 -10.87 2.56 40.20
CA GLY A 3 -11.55 2.39 38.92
C GLY A 3 -10.52 2.38 37.81
N ALA A 4 -10.20 1.20 37.30
CA ALA A 4 -9.36 1.04 36.12
C ALA A 4 -10.11 1.57 34.89
N ALA A 5 -9.62 2.67 34.32
CA ALA A 5 -10.01 3.11 33.00
C ALA A 5 -9.46 2.11 31.96
N ALA A 6 -10.34 1.26 31.43
CA ALA A 6 -10.04 0.47 30.25
C ALA A 6 -9.92 1.43 29.04
N LEU A 7 -8.69 1.80 28.70
CA LEU A 7 -8.40 2.57 27.49
C LEU A 7 -8.60 1.65 26.27
N LEU A 8 -9.79 1.73 25.66
CA LEU A 8 -10.09 1.17 24.34
C LEU A 8 -9.38 2.01 23.26
N ALA A 9 -8.06 1.91 23.17
CA ALA A 9 -7.31 2.36 22.01
C ALA A 9 -7.15 1.18 21.04
N GLY A 10 -8.26 0.79 20.40
CA GLY A 10 -8.23 -0.02 19.19
C GLY A 10 -7.71 0.83 18.03
N CYS A 11 -6.45 1.27 18.10
CA CYS A 11 -5.79 1.91 16.98
C CYS A 11 -5.72 0.86 15.88
N VAL A 12 -6.32 1.16 14.72
CA VAL A 12 -6.26 0.33 13.52
C VAL A 12 -4.78 0.05 13.24
N ALA A 13 -4.30 -1.15 13.61
CA ALA A 13 -2.88 -1.46 13.55
C ALA A 13 -2.46 -1.39 12.08
N SER A 14 -1.52 -0.50 11.78
CA SER A 14 -0.97 -0.41 10.44
C SER A 14 -0.28 -1.74 10.13
N PRO A 15 -0.54 -2.39 8.98
CA PRO A 15 -0.10 -3.75 8.75
C PRO A 15 1.42 -3.84 8.76
N SER A 16 2.00 -4.78 9.51
CA SER A 16 3.45 -4.91 9.65
C SER A 16 4.13 -5.12 8.28
N LEU A 17 5.23 -4.41 8.01
CA LEU A 17 6.01 -4.55 6.77
C LEU A 17 6.58 -5.97 6.58
N THR A 18 6.74 -6.72 7.67
CA THR A 18 7.20 -8.12 7.66
C THR A 18 6.14 -9.11 7.13
N GLY A 19 4.91 -8.67 6.92
CA GLY A 19 3.78 -9.55 6.59
C GLY A 19 3.21 -10.27 7.82
N THR A 20 2.13 -11.01 7.60
CA THR A 20 1.43 -11.82 8.62
C THR A 20 1.14 -13.21 8.05
N MET A 21 0.59 -14.12 8.86
CA MET A 21 0.06 -15.38 8.31
C MET A 21 -1.02 -15.08 7.26
N GLY A 22 -0.69 -15.33 5.98
CA GLY A 22 -1.59 -15.12 4.84
C GLY A 22 -1.38 -13.81 4.06
N ALA A 23 -0.55 -12.88 4.54
CA ALA A 23 -0.19 -11.65 3.84
C ALA A 23 1.32 -11.61 3.53
N PRO A 24 1.73 -11.44 2.26
CA PRO A 24 3.14 -11.34 1.90
C PRO A 24 3.79 -10.12 2.57
N SER A 25 5.07 -10.24 2.90
CA SER A 25 5.87 -9.11 3.37
C SER A 25 5.98 -8.01 2.29
N PHE A 26 6.33 -6.79 2.70
CA PHE A 26 6.52 -5.69 1.76
C PHE A 26 7.65 -5.98 0.75
N VAL A 27 8.75 -6.57 1.21
CA VAL A 27 9.86 -7.00 0.34
C VAL A 27 9.38 -8.06 -0.65
N SER A 28 8.62 -9.05 -0.18
CA SER A 28 8.06 -10.09 -1.05
C SER A 28 7.13 -9.51 -2.11
N LEU A 29 6.29 -8.53 -1.76
CA LEU A 29 5.44 -7.84 -2.73
C LEU A 29 6.27 -7.10 -3.80
N GLN A 30 7.36 -6.44 -3.42
CA GLN A 30 8.27 -5.79 -4.37
C GLN A 30 8.96 -6.80 -5.30
N GLN A 31 9.43 -7.90 -4.73
CA GLN A 31 10.11 -8.96 -5.46
C GLN A 31 9.22 -9.73 -6.44
N MET A 32 7.90 -9.57 -6.34
CA MET A 32 6.98 -10.17 -7.29
C MET A 32 7.08 -9.60 -8.71
N CYS A 33 7.56 -8.37 -8.91
CA CYS A 33 7.66 -7.76 -10.24
C CYS A 33 9.02 -7.13 -10.55
N SER A 34 9.93 -7.08 -9.60
CA SER A 34 11.28 -6.54 -9.78
C SER A 34 12.28 -7.32 -8.94
N ALA A 35 13.50 -7.52 -9.46
CA ALA A 35 14.60 -8.07 -8.66
C ALA A 35 15.14 -7.05 -7.62
N GLN A 36 14.86 -5.76 -7.82
CA GLN A 36 15.29 -4.67 -6.95
C GLN A 36 14.13 -4.12 -6.14
N THR A 37 14.36 -3.90 -4.86
CA THR A 37 13.41 -3.23 -3.96
C THR A 37 13.75 -1.75 -3.83
N VAL A 38 12.72 -0.91 -3.81
CA VAL A 38 12.80 0.50 -3.48
C VAL A 38 12.62 0.68 -1.96
N ASP A 39 13.50 1.46 -1.36
CA ASP A 39 13.31 1.97 -0.01
C ASP A 39 12.41 3.21 -0.07
N TYR A 40 11.18 3.07 0.42
CA TYR A 40 10.18 4.14 0.42
C TYR A 40 10.25 5.05 1.66
N GLY A 41 11.19 4.80 2.59
CA GLY A 41 11.35 5.58 3.82
C GLY A 41 10.03 5.78 4.56
N ASN A 42 9.68 7.04 4.82
CA ASN A 42 8.45 7.40 5.55
C ASN A 42 7.15 7.01 4.83
N ASP A 43 7.18 6.74 3.52
CA ASP A 43 6.00 6.32 2.76
C ASP A 43 5.81 4.79 2.75
N ALA A 44 6.77 4.02 3.26
CA ALA A 44 6.78 2.55 3.17
C ALA A 44 5.47 1.90 3.64
N GLN A 45 4.92 2.38 4.75
CA GLN A 45 3.65 1.88 5.29
C GLN A 45 2.48 2.11 4.33
N GLY A 46 2.41 3.30 3.74
CA GLY A 46 1.37 3.65 2.78
C GLY A 46 1.50 2.85 1.49
N VAL A 47 2.73 2.73 0.97
CA VAL A 47 3.02 1.98 -0.25
C VAL A 47 2.75 0.50 -0.06
N TYR A 48 3.14 -0.09 1.07
CA TYR A 48 2.83 -1.47 1.41
C TYR A 48 1.33 -1.74 1.38
N ALA A 49 0.52 -0.94 2.07
CA ALA A 49 -0.93 -1.09 2.07
C ALA A 49 -1.53 -0.99 0.65
N THR A 50 -1.06 -0.02 -0.14
CA THR A 50 -1.50 0.20 -1.52
C THR A 50 -1.19 -1.00 -2.43
N LEU A 51 0.03 -1.53 -2.34
CA LEU A 51 0.43 -2.70 -3.10
C LEU A 51 -0.26 -3.97 -2.62
N PHE A 52 -0.56 -4.08 -1.33
CA PHE A 52 -1.31 -5.20 -0.77
C PHE A 52 -2.76 -5.21 -1.27
N ASP A 53 -3.44 -4.06 -1.31
CA ASP A 53 -4.79 -3.97 -1.85
C ASP A 53 -4.86 -4.38 -3.32
N ALA A 54 -3.91 -3.88 -4.13
CA ALA A 54 -3.78 -4.30 -5.53
C ALA A 54 -3.40 -5.79 -5.66
N TYR A 55 -2.56 -6.32 -4.76
CA TYR A 55 -2.20 -7.74 -4.74
C TYR A 55 -3.41 -8.63 -4.47
N VAL A 56 -4.29 -8.26 -3.52
CA VAL A 56 -5.54 -8.98 -3.26
C VAL A 56 -6.42 -9.01 -4.51
N ALA A 57 -6.56 -7.88 -5.20
CA ALA A 57 -7.30 -7.81 -6.45
C ALA A 57 -6.68 -8.69 -7.57
N ASN A 58 -5.35 -8.72 -7.70
CA ASN A 58 -4.65 -9.63 -8.62
C ASN A 58 -4.88 -11.10 -8.25
N ARG A 59 -4.74 -11.47 -6.97
CA ARG A 59 -4.97 -12.84 -6.48
C ARG A 59 -6.40 -13.33 -6.71
N ARG A 60 -7.37 -12.41 -6.75
CA ARG A 60 -8.79 -12.71 -7.01
C ARG A 60 -9.18 -12.55 -8.49
N GLY A 61 -8.22 -12.30 -9.38
CA GLY A 61 -8.43 -12.25 -10.83
C GLY A 61 -9.03 -10.94 -11.35
N ARG A 62 -9.12 -9.89 -10.53
CA ARG A 62 -9.61 -8.56 -10.98
C ARG A 62 -8.55 -7.77 -11.72
N LEU A 63 -7.28 -7.99 -11.39
CA LEU A 63 -6.11 -7.46 -12.09
C LEU A 63 -5.35 -8.65 -12.65
N SER A 64 -4.85 -8.52 -13.88
CA SER A 64 -3.82 -9.42 -14.39
C SER A 64 -2.49 -9.18 -13.69
N LYS A 65 -1.58 -10.16 -13.80
CA LYS A 65 -0.22 -10.05 -13.26
C LYS A 65 0.55 -8.89 -13.89
N ASP A 66 0.39 -8.65 -15.18
CA ASP A 66 1.05 -7.58 -15.91
C ASP A 66 0.54 -6.20 -15.47
N GLU A 67 -0.78 -6.03 -15.30
CA GLU A 67 -1.36 -4.79 -14.77
C GLU A 67 -0.87 -4.51 -13.35
N TYR A 68 -0.80 -5.53 -12.50
CA TYR A 68 -0.26 -5.40 -11.15
C TYR A 68 1.22 -4.95 -11.17
N CYS A 69 2.04 -5.54 -12.04
CA CYS A 69 3.45 -5.20 -12.14
C CYS A 69 3.69 -3.83 -12.76
N ALA A 70 2.89 -3.42 -13.75
CA ALA A 70 2.91 -2.06 -14.29
C ALA A 70 2.54 -1.03 -13.21
N PHE A 71 1.52 -1.32 -12.39
CA PHE A 71 1.13 -0.46 -11.27
C PHE A 71 2.25 -0.28 -10.25
N GLN A 72 2.91 -1.36 -9.84
CA GLN A 72 4.05 -1.30 -8.92
C GLN A 72 5.22 -0.52 -9.50
N THR A 73 5.54 -0.73 -10.78
CA THR A 73 6.63 -0.04 -11.48
C THR A 73 6.38 1.47 -11.54
N ALA A 74 5.18 1.89 -11.92
CA ALA A 74 4.84 3.32 -11.97
C ALA A 74 4.98 4.01 -10.61
N ILE A 75 4.62 3.34 -9.50
CA ILE A 75 4.81 3.85 -8.14
C ILE A 75 6.31 3.98 -7.81
N ALA A 76 7.11 2.97 -8.12
CA ALA A 76 8.56 2.99 -7.90
C ALA A 76 9.25 4.12 -8.69
N GLU A 77 8.94 4.27 -9.97
CA GLU A 77 9.48 5.33 -10.83
C GLU A 77 9.08 6.73 -10.34
N ARG A 78 7.82 6.92 -9.95
CA ARG A 78 7.36 8.21 -9.45
C ARG A 78 7.96 8.55 -8.08
N TYR A 79 8.12 7.55 -7.21
CA TYR A 79 8.75 7.76 -5.91
C TYR A 79 10.22 8.14 -6.05
N THR A 80 10.97 7.42 -6.89
CA THR A 80 12.40 7.68 -7.09
C THR A 80 12.67 9.03 -7.74
N SER A 81 11.76 9.52 -8.60
CA SER A 81 11.88 10.83 -9.25
C SER A 81 11.36 12.00 -8.42
N GLN A 82 10.30 11.81 -7.62
CA GLN A 82 9.60 12.91 -6.94
C GLN A 82 9.48 12.71 -5.43
N GLY A 83 9.29 11.47 -4.98
CA GLY A 83 9.07 11.14 -3.57
C GLY A 83 10.32 11.36 -2.70
N THR A 84 11.51 11.18 -3.25
CA THR A 84 12.79 11.42 -2.55
C THR A 84 13.25 12.87 -2.59
N SER A 85 12.54 13.75 -3.31
CA SER A 85 12.92 15.15 -3.45
C SER A 85 12.79 15.92 -2.13
N GLY A 86 13.80 16.72 -1.79
CA GLY A 86 13.74 17.68 -0.70
C GLY A 86 12.94 18.95 -1.02
N GLU A 87 12.57 19.15 -2.29
CA GLU A 87 11.79 20.32 -2.71
C GLU A 87 10.28 20.10 -2.45
N PRO A 88 9.63 20.98 -1.66
CA PRO A 88 8.23 20.77 -1.27
C PRO A 88 7.26 20.66 -2.45
N GLN A 89 7.47 21.42 -3.53
CA GLN A 89 6.57 21.37 -4.68
C GLN A 89 6.66 20.03 -5.42
N VAL A 90 7.88 19.50 -5.61
CA VAL A 90 8.09 18.21 -6.27
C VAL A 90 7.57 17.07 -5.39
N ARG A 91 7.84 17.14 -4.08
CA ARG A 91 7.31 16.18 -3.12
C ARG A 91 5.77 16.16 -3.10
N ASN A 92 5.12 17.32 -3.22
CA ASN A 92 3.66 17.40 -3.30
C ASN A 92 3.09 16.74 -4.57
N GLN A 93 3.83 16.74 -5.69
CA GLN A 93 3.41 16.01 -6.90
C GLN A 93 3.38 14.50 -6.67
N TRP A 94 4.37 13.96 -5.96
CA TRP A 94 4.36 12.57 -5.52
C TRP A 94 3.15 12.27 -4.63
N VAL A 95 2.88 13.12 -3.62
CA VAL A 95 1.76 12.91 -2.69
C VAL A 95 0.42 12.88 -3.42
N ALA A 96 0.21 13.82 -4.37
CA ALA A 96 -1.01 13.86 -5.17
C ALA A 96 -1.18 12.58 -6.02
N PHE A 97 -0.15 12.22 -6.79
CA PHE A 97 -0.14 11.00 -7.59
C PHE A 97 -0.40 9.75 -6.75
N PHE A 98 0.29 9.63 -5.61
CA PHE A 98 0.20 8.45 -4.78
C PHE A 98 -1.17 8.31 -4.11
N THR A 99 -1.80 9.43 -3.74
CA THR A 99 -3.18 9.45 -3.22
C THR A 99 -4.18 8.89 -4.24
N GLU A 100 -4.02 9.21 -5.53
CA GLU A 100 -4.84 8.64 -6.61
C GLU A 100 -4.61 7.13 -6.75
N GLN A 101 -3.35 6.68 -6.67
CA GLN A 101 -3.03 5.24 -6.76
C GLN A 101 -3.62 4.45 -5.59
N ARG A 102 -3.64 5.04 -4.38
CA ARG A 102 -4.31 4.46 -3.21
C ARG A 102 -5.79 4.26 -3.45
N ALA A 103 -6.50 5.30 -3.90
CA ALA A 103 -7.92 5.22 -4.21
C ALA A 103 -8.20 4.14 -5.27
N ARG A 104 -7.35 4.06 -6.31
CA ARG A 104 -7.45 3.04 -7.35
C ARG A 104 -7.28 1.62 -6.81
N ALA A 105 -6.26 1.36 -6.00
CA ALA A 105 -6.03 0.04 -5.39
C ALA A 105 -7.19 -0.41 -4.49
N ILE A 106 -7.71 0.50 -3.66
CA ILE A 106 -8.89 0.25 -2.82
C ILE A 106 -10.11 -0.10 -3.68
N SER A 107 -10.34 0.65 -4.77
CA SER A 107 -11.47 0.39 -5.67
C SER A 107 -11.41 -1.01 -6.31
N TRP A 108 -10.21 -1.47 -6.67
CA TRP A 108 -10.00 -2.82 -7.19
C TRP A 108 -10.23 -3.88 -6.14
N ARG A 109 -9.75 -3.66 -4.91
CA ARG A 109 -9.96 -4.61 -3.82
C ARG A 109 -11.45 -4.69 -3.46
N ALA A 110 -12.14 -3.56 -3.33
CA ALA A 110 -13.56 -3.53 -3.06
C ALA A 110 -14.39 -4.25 -4.14
N ALA A 111 -13.88 -4.33 -5.38
CA ALA A 111 -14.52 -5.12 -6.45
C ALA A 111 -14.57 -6.63 -6.17
N VAL A 112 -13.61 -7.15 -5.41
CA VAL A 112 -13.43 -8.60 -5.13
C VAL A 112 -13.59 -8.99 -3.67
N ASP A 113 -13.64 -8.01 -2.77
CA ASP A 113 -13.78 -8.17 -1.33
C ASP A 113 -14.92 -7.27 -0.83
N PRO A 114 -16.16 -7.78 -0.77
CA PRO A 114 -17.32 -6.97 -0.42
C PRO A 114 -17.32 -6.52 1.05
N THR A 115 -16.45 -7.07 1.91
CA THR A 115 -16.32 -6.61 3.31
C THR A 115 -15.84 -5.17 3.44
N LEU A 116 -15.22 -4.63 2.38
CA LEU A 116 -14.83 -3.22 2.29
C LEU A 116 -15.96 -2.28 1.83
N ARG A 117 -17.11 -2.81 1.41
CA ARG A 117 -18.28 -2.01 0.96
C ARG A 117 -19.32 -1.79 2.04
N SER A 118 -19.31 -2.62 3.09
CA SER A 118 -20.15 -2.47 4.27
C SER A 118 -19.47 -1.54 5.27
N GLY A 119 -19.53 -0.23 4.99
CA GLY A 119 -19.28 0.83 5.97
C GLY A 119 -20.54 1.11 6.79
#